data_AF-A0A0D2GAB7-F1
#
_entry.id   AF-A0A0D2GAB7-F1
#
_cell.length_a   1.000
_cell.length_b   1.000
_cell.length_c   1.000
_cell.angle_alpha   90.00
_cell.angle_beta   90.00
_cell.angle_gamma   90.00
#
_symmetry.space_group_name_H-M   'P 1'
#
loop_
_entity.id
_entity.type
_entity.pdbx_description
1 polymer ?
#
loop_
_entity_poly.entity_id
_entity_poly.type
_entity_poly.pdbx_seq_one_letter_code
_entity_poly.pdbx_strand_id
1 'polypeptide(L)' 'MKKVPEMTQSLLHVLKSPPDQITRELMKELGKDRQVVEFKLYGENDYERLVELVFAADQVISWR' A
#
# COMPACT_ATOMS: atom_id res chain seq x y z
N MET A 1 3.91 15.94 -29.69
CA MET A 1 4.38 14.80 -28.86
C MET A 1 3.28 14.43 -27.88
N LYS A 2 2.73 13.22 -27.95
CA LYS A 2 1.77 12.74 -26.96
C LYS A 2 2.55 12.32 -25.71
N LYS A 3 2.25 12.91 -24.56
CA LYS A 3 2.82 12.52 -23.27
C LYS A 3 2.52 11.03 -23.07
N VAL A 4 3.55 10.20 -22.93
CA VAL A 4 3.38 8.79 -22.53
C VAL A 4 2.67 8.82 -21.17
N PRO A 5 1.61 8.03 -20.94
CA PRO A 5 0.98 7.97 -19.62
C PRO A 5 2.03 7.46 -18.65
N GLU A 6 2.36 8.28 -17.66
CA GLU A 6 3.26 7.90 -16.56
C GLU A 6 2.61 6.71 -15.85
N MET A 7 3.27 5.55 -15.84
CA MET A 7 2.74 4.38 -15.14
C MET A 7 2.70 4.71 -13.65
N THR A 8 1.49 4.87 -13.11
CA THR A 8 1.27 5.16 -11.69
C THR A 8 1.84 4.01 -10.85
N GLN A 9 2.91 4.25 -10.09
CA GLN A 9 3.54 3.21 -9.26
C GLN A 9 2.57 2.71 -8.19
N SER A 10 2.55 1.40 -7.97
CA SER A 10 1.70 0.75 -6.97
C SER A 10 2.39 0.68 -5.60
N LEU A 11 1.64 1.01 -4.55
CA LEU A 11 2.10 1.03 -3.16
C LEU A 11 1.18 0.19 -2.28
N LEU A 12 1.72 -0.86 -1.68
CA LEU A 12 1.04 -1.67 -0.69
C LEU A 12 1.39 -1.21 0.73
N HIS A 13 0.38 -0.84 1.50
CA HIS A 13 0.48 -0.65 2.95
C HIS A 13 0.00 -1.90 3.68
N VAL A 14 0.88 -2.55 4.44
CA VAL A 14 0.54 -3.69 5.30
C VAL A 14 0.41 -3.20 6.74
N LEU A 15 -0.80 -3.23 7.29
CA LEU A 15 -1.13 -2.70 8.62
C LEU A 15 -1.12 -3.83 9.65
N LYS A 16 -0.16 -3.82 10.59
CA LYS A 16 -0.07 -4.82 11.69
C LYS A 16 -0.98 -4.50 12.88
N SER A 17 -1.46 -3.26 12.96
CA SER A 17 -2.48 -2.78 13.89
C SER A 17 -3.29 -1.65 13.24
N PRO A 18 -4.43 -1.22 13.80
CA PRO A 18 -5.16 -0.06 13.29
C PRO A 18 -4.26 1.18 13.30
N PRO A 19 -4.07 1.88 12.16
CA PRO A 19 -3.16 3.02 12.11
C PRO A 19 -3.71 4.19 12.93
N ASP A 20 -2.83 4.84 13.67
CA ASP A 20 -3.11 6.10 14.36
C ASP A 20 -3.14 7.27 13.38
N GLN A 21 -3.40 8.48 13.89
CA GLN A 21 -3.50 9.67 13.06
C GLN A 21 -2.19 9.95 12.29
N ILE A 22 -1.04 9.84 12.97
CA ILE A 22 0.27 10.11 12.37
C ILE A 22 0.55 9.12 11.23
N THR A 23 0.27 7.84 11.46
CA THR A 23 0.44 6.79 10.45
C THR A 23 -0.46 7.03 9.24
N ARG A 24 -1.71 7.44 9.45
CA ARG A 24 -2.64 7.79 8.34
C ARG A 24 -2.14 8.98 7.53
N GLU A 25 -1.62 10.00 8.18
CA GLU A 25 -1.05 11.17 7.50
C GLU A 25 0.17 10.76 6.65
N LEU A 26 1.07 9.94 7.21
CA LEU A 26 2.22 9.41 6.47
C LEU A 26 1.80 8.52 5.28
N MET A 27 0.84 7.61 5.47
CA MET A 27 0.29 6.78 4.38
C MET A 27 -0.28 7.63 3.26
N LYS A 28 -1.05 8.67 3.61
CA LYS A 28 -1.64 9.60 2.64
C LYS A 28 -0.57 10.33 1.84
N GLU A 29 0.46 10.86 2.51
CA GLU A 29 1.53 11.62 1.86
C GLU A 29 2.40 10.71 0.97
N LEU A 30 2.72 9.50 1.42
CA LEU A 30 3.48 8.50 0.65
C LEU A 30 2.69 7.92 -0.53
N GLY A 31 1.36 7.91 -0.44
CA GLY A 31 0.44 7.45 -1.47
C GLY A 31 0.10 8.48 -2.54
N LYS A 32 0.58 9.73 -2.42
CA LYS A 32 0.35 10.76 -3.44
C LYS A 32 0.88 10.29 -4.80
N ASP A 33 0.04 10.46 -5.82
CA ASP A 33 0.35 10.10 -7.21
C ASP A 33 0.66 8.60 -7.43
N ARG A 34 0.16 7.74 -6.53
CA ARG A 34 0.37 6.28 -6.56
C ARG A 34 -0.94 5.50 -6.50
N GLN A 35 -0.90 4.26 -6.97
CA GLN A 35 -2.00 3.31 -6.79
C GLN A 35 -1.84 2.63 -5.44
N VAL A 36 -2.59 3.09 -4.44
CA VAL A 36 -2.46 2.58 -3.06
C VAL A 36 -3.39 1.39 -2.83
N VAL A 37 -2.84 0.34 -2.22
CA VAL A 37 -3.58 -0.80 -1.68
C VAL A 37 -3.26 -0.92 -0.19
N GLU A 38 -4.27 -1.18 0.63
CA GLU A 38 -4.09 -1.45 2.06
C GLU A 38 -4.45 -2.91 2.35
N PHE A 39 -3.59 -3.58 3.12
CA PHE A 39 -3.85 -4.92 3.65
C PHE A 39 -3.81 -4.88 5.18
N LYS A 40 -4.92 -5.23 5.82
CA LYS A 40 -5.03 -5.30 7.29
C LYS A 40 -4.59 -6.67 7.75
N LEU A 41 -3.42 -6.76 8.38
CA LEU A 41 -2.92 -7.97 9.01
C LEU A 41 -3.46 -8.15 10.44
N TYR A 42 -4.06 -7.10 11.00
CA TYR A 42 -4.80 -7.17 12.25
C TYR A 42 -6.23 -7.66 11.95
N GLY A 43 -6.51 -8.93 12.24
CA GLY A 43 -7.83 -9.54 12.02
C GLY A 43 -7.73 -10.95 11.44
N GLU A 44 -8.78 -11.36 10.71
CA GLU A 44 -8.73 -12.56 9.89
C GLU A 44 -7.83 -12.32 8.68
N ASN A 45 -6.87 -13.22 8.48
CA ASN A 45 -5.77 -13.02 7.56
C ASN A 45 -5.81 -14.02 6.41
N ASP A 46 -5.96 -13.49 5.20
CA ASP A 46 -5.72 -14.22 3.96
C ASP A 46 -4.26 -14.03 3.52
N TYR A 47 -3.41 -14.94 3.96
CA TYR A 47 -1.97 -14.89 3.68
C TYR A 47 -1.65 -15.17 2.21
N GLU A 48 -2.47 -15.95 1.51
CA GLU A 48 -2.29 -16.18 0.07
C GLU A 48 -2.49 -14.86 -0.67
N ARG A 49 -3.55 -14.13 -0.33
CA ARG A 49 -3.80 -12.80 -0.89
C ARG A 49 -2.69 -11.80 -0.55
N LEU A 50 -2.14 -11.84 0.66
CA LEU A 50 -1.01 -10.99 1.03
C LEU A 50 0.21 -11.25 0.15
N VAL A 51 0.55 -12.52 -0.09
CA VAL A 51 1.68 -12.91 -0.94
C VAL A 51 1.48 -12.38 -2.36
N GLU A 52 0.28 -12.54 -2.93
CA GLU A 52 -0.05 -11.97 -4.26
C GLU A 52 0.16 -10.46 -4.31
N LEU A 53 -0.36 -9.74 -3.32
CA LEU A 53 -0.25 -8.28 -3.25
C LEU A 53 1.20 -7.82 -3.11
N VAL A 54 2.02 -8.54 -2.33
CA VAL A 54 3.44 -8.23 -2.17
C VAL A 54 4.21 -8.38 -3.49
N PHE A 55 3.92 -9.43 -4.27
CA PHE A 55 4.56 -9.62 -5.57
C PHE A 55 4.04 -8.68 -6.67
N ALA A 56 2.80 -8.21 -6.57
CA ALA A 56 2.20 -7.31 -7.53
C ALA A 56 2.58 -5.82 -7.32
N ALA A 57 2.99 -5.44 -6.11
CA ALA A 57 3.28 -4.05 -5.76
C ALA A 57 4.71 -3.64 -6.13
N ASP A 58 4.88 -2.43 -6.65
CA ASP A 58 6.20 -1.84 -6.90
C ASP A 58 6.92 -1.49 -5.59
N GLN A 59 6.16 -1.11 -4.57
CA GLN A 59 6.67 -0.85 -3.22
C GLN A 59 5.72 -1.39 -2.15
N VAL A 60 6.30 -1.95 -1.09
CA VAL A 60 5.58 -2.44 0.09
C VAL A 60 6.10 -1.71 1.33
N ILE A 61 5.18 -1.20 2.16
CA ILE A 61 5.50 -0.60 3.47
C ILE A 61 4.67 -1.32 4.54
N SER A 62 5.35 -1.86 5.56
CA SER A 62 4.68 -2.44 6.71
C SER A 62 4.67 -1.46 7.88
N TRP A 63 3.48 -1.15 8.37
CA TRP A 63 3.24 -0.30 9.53
C TRP A 63 3.03 -1.14 10.78
N ARG A 64 3.50 -0.63 11.93
CA ARG A 64 3.30 -1.26 13.23
C ARG A 64 1.88 -1.05 13.72
#